data_AF-A0A6P3XTE3-F1
#
_entry.id   AF-A0A6P3XTE3-F1
#
_cell.length_a   1.000
_cell.length_b   1.000
_cell.length_c   1.000
_cell.angle_alpha   90.00
_cell.angle_beta   90.00
_cell.angle_gamma   90.00
#
_symmetry.space_group_name_H-M   'P 1'
#
loop_
_entity.id
_entity.type
_entity.pdbx_description
1 polymer ?
#
loop_
_entity_poly.entity_id
_entity_poly.type
_entity_poly.pdbx_seq_one_letter_code
_entity_poly.pdbx_strand_id
1 'polypeptide(L)'
;MFYDNIAKCREELGDTATELMVGTIICALEKDGQIFNSNGEYIKDASMQALEDSMSDANTLEKVQGMFTKCYDDAVQSGSTGREQTMKISNCVLPFVSLFDKL
;
A
#
# COMPACT_ATOMS: atom_id res chain seq x y z
N MET A 1 -5.58 -12.08 -6.08
CA MET A 1 -4.62 -12.22 -4.96
C MET A 1 -4.70 -11.06 -3.97
N PHE A 2 -4.54 -9.80 -4.42
CA PHE A 2 -4.69 -8.64 -3.53
C PHE A 2 -6.07 -8.56 -2.88
N TYR A 3 -7.16 -8.61 -3.66
CA TYR A 3 -8.52 -8.59 -3.10
C TYR A 3 -8.85 -9.82 -2.23
N ASP A 4 -8.27 -10.98 -2.53
CA ASP A 4 -8.41 -12.17 -1.69
C ASP A 4 -7.72 -11.98 -0.33
N ASN A 5 -6.53 -11.37 -0.32
CA ASN A 5 -5.82 -11.03 0.90
C ASN A 5 -6.58 -9.95 1.69
N ILE A 6 -7.20 -8.96 1.02
CA ILE A 6 -8.06 -7.98 1.67
C ILE A 6 -9.25 -8.65 2.36
N ALA A 7 -9.95 -9.58 1.69
CA ALA A 7 -11.08 -10.29 2.27
C ALA A 7 -10.67 -11.07 3.52
N LYS A 8 -9.57 -11.84 3.44
CA LYS A 8 -9.02 -12.58 4.59
C LYS A 8 -8.61 -11.65 5.72
N CYS A 9 -7.97 -10.53 5.41
CA CYS A 9 -7.56 -9.55 6.41
C CYS A 9 -8.74 -8.87 7.09
N ARG A 10 -9.85 -8.62 6.37
CA ARG A 10 -11.08 -8.11 7.01
C ARG A 10 -11.63 -9.11 8.03
N GLU A 11 -11.66 -10.39 7.67
CA GLU A 11 -12.09 -11.46 8.59
C GLU A 11 -11.16 -11.57 9.81
N GLU A 12 -9.85 -11.62 9.59
CA GLU A 12 -8.85 -11.75 10.67
C GLU A 12 -8.84 -10.55 11.64
N LEU A 13 -9.04 -9.35 11.11
CA LEU A 13 -9.07 -8.11 11.91
C LEU A 13 -10.44 -7.81 12.51
N GLY A 14 -11.49 -8.57 12.15
CA GLY A 14 -12.87 -8.26 12.52
C GLY A 14 -13.36 -6.93 11.93
N ASP A 15 -12.82 -6.52 10.79
CA ASP A 15 -13.16 -5.27 10.11
C ASP A 15 -14.51 -5.40 9.41
N THR A 16 -15.53 -4.74 9.96
CA THR A 16 -16.88 -4.68 9.40
C THR A 16 -17.13 -3.39 8.61
N ALA A 17 -16.11 -2.56 8.38
CA ALA A 17 -16.28 -1.31 7.67
C ALA A 17 -16.56 -1.56 6.18
N THR A 18 -17.49 -0.76 5.62
CA THR A 18 -17.75 -0.76 4.18
C THR A 18 -16.52 -0.27 3.41
N GLU A 19 -15.87 0.77 3.96
CA GLU A 19 -14.68 1.39 3.39
C GLU A 19 -13.43 0.55 3.66
N LEU A 20 -12.40 0.76 2.84
CA LEU A 20 -11.14 0.07 3.00
C LEU A 20 -10.28 0.75 4.07
N MET A 21 -9.92 0.02 5.12
CA MET A 21 -9.10 0.53 6.22
C MET A 21 -7.61 0.34 5.95
N VAL A 22 -6.79 1.26 6.43
CA VAL A 22 -5.32 1.16 6.32
C VAL A 22 -4.77 -0.11 6.95
N GLY A 23 -5.31 -0.51 8.11
CA GLY A 23 -4.91 -1.77 8.75
C GLY A 23 -5.13 -2.99 7.85
N THR A 24 -6.26 -3.02 7.15
CA THR A 24 -6.64 -4.08 6.21
C THR A 24 -5.70 -4.12 5.00
N ILE A 25 -5.34 -2.97 4.43
CA ILE A 25 -4.35 -2.90 3.34
C ILE A 25 -3.00 -3.43 3.80
N ILE A 26 -2.51 -2.97 4.95
CA ILE A 26 -1.19 -3.37 5.40
C ILE A 26 -1.15 -4.88 5.66
N CYS A 27 -2.18 -5.44 6.30
CA CYS A 27 -2.31 -6.88 6.45
C CYS A 27 -2.27 -7.62 5.09
N ALA A 28 -2.95 -7.10 4.07
CA ALA A 28 -2.96 -7.75 2.76
C ALA A 28 -1.59 -7.71 2.07
N LEU A 29 -0.86 -6.60 2.21
CA LEU A 29 0.50 -6.44 1.69
C LEU A 29 1.52 -7.29 2.47
N GLU A 30 1.35 -7.45 3.78
CA GLU A 30 2.17 -8.35 4.61
C GLU A 30 2.00 -9.82 4.16
N LYS A 31 0.78 -10.23 3.82
CA LYS A 31 0.51 -11.58 3.29
C LYS A 31 1.05 -11.80 1.88
N ASP A 32 1.12 -10.75 1.07
CA ASP A 32 1.72 -10.81 -0.27
C ASP A 32 3.24 -10.96 -0.21
N GLY A 33 3.88 -10.35 0.80
CA GLY A 33 5.28 -10.59 1.15
C GLY A 33 6.31 -9.98 0.20
N GLN A 34 5.88 -9.19 -0.78
CA GLN A 34 6.77 -8.58 -1.79
C GLN A 34 7.11 -7.12 -1.49
N ILE A 35 6.23 -6.42 -0.77
CA ILE A 35 6.23 -4.96 -0.66
C ILE A 35 7.02 -4.48 0.56
N PHE A 36 7.14 -5.31 1.60
CA PHE A 36 7.81 -4.95 2.84
C PHE A 36 9.16 -5.65 3.00
N ASN A 37 10.14 -4.93 3.54
CA ASN A 37 11.42 -5.52 3.95
C ASN A 37 11.29 -6.26 5.30
N SER A 38 12.40 -6.81 5.80
CA SER A 38 12.42 -7.54 7.08
C SER A 38 12.06 -6.68 8.31
N ASN A 39 12.12 -5.35 8.19
CA ASN A 39 11.72 -4.43 9.25
C ASN A 39 10.23 -4.05 9.17
N GLY A 40 9.50 -4.60 8.19
CA GLY A 40 8.11 -4.25 7.92
C GLY A 40 7.94 -2.87 7.27
N GLU A 41 8.99 -2.35 6.63
CA GLU A 41 9.01 -1.05 5.93
C GLU A 41 8.78 -1.24 4.43
N TYR A 42 8.18 -0.24 3.77
CA TYR A 42 8.00 -0.27 2.33
C TYR A 42 9.35 -0.36 1.61
N ILE A 43 9.47 -1.27 0.65
CA ILE A 43 10.57 -1.28 -0.31
C ILE A 43 10.14 -0.41 -1.49
N LYS A 44 10.79 0.75 -1.68
CA LYS A 44 10.40 1.74 -2.69
C LYS A 44 10.25 1.12 -4.09
N ASP A 45 11.26 0.39 -4.55
CA ASP A 45 11.28 -0.19 -5.90
C ASP A 45 10.23 -1.28 -6.09
N ALA A 46 10.05 -2.17 -5.10
CA ALA A 46 9.02 -3.21 -5.16
C ALA A 46 7.61 -2.59 -5.15
N SER A 47 7.43 -1.50 -4.41
CA SER A 47 6.16 -0.77 -4.40
C SER A 47 5.88 -0.10 -5.74
N MET A 48 6.90 0.45 -6.41
CA MET A 48 6.74 1.00 -7.76
C MET A 48 6.34 -0.06 -8.76
N GLN A 49 6.99 -1.21 -8.74
CA GLN A 49 6.63 -2.33 -9.61
C GLN A 49 5.18 -2.78 -9.37
N ALA A 50 4.78 -2.88 -8.11
CA ALA A 50 3.41 -3.27 -7.77
C ALA A 50 2.37 -2.28 -8.28
N LEU A 51 2.67 -0.97 -8.31
CA LEU A 51 1.79 0.02 -8.92
C LEU A 51 1.65 -0.19 -10.44
N GLU A 52 2.74 -0.47 -11.14
CA GLU A 52 2.73 -0.78 -12.59
C GLU A 52 1.91 -2.03 -12.91
N ASP A 53 2.04 -3.05 -12.07
CA ASP A 53 1.34 -4.32 -12.21
C ASP A 53 -0.15 -4.20 -11.89
N SER A 54 -0.53 -3.22 -11.05
CA SER A 54 -1.90 -3.01 -10.57
C SER A 54 -2.74 -2.04 -11.41
N MET A 55 -2.12 -1.27 -12.31
CA MET A 55 -2.78 -0.17 -13.01
C MET A 55 -2.56 -0.21 -14.53
N SER A 56 -3.61 0.00 -15.33
CA SER A 56 -3.53 0.02 -16.81
C SER A 56 -3.32 1.40 -17.42
N ASP A 57 -3.92 2.44 -16.84
CA ASP A 57 -3.85 3.80 -17.39
C ASP A 57 -2.52 4.48 -17.03
N ALA A 58 -1.72 4.80 -18.05
CA ALA A 58 -0.37 5.33 -17.87
C ALA A 58 -0.35 6.71 -17.17
N ASN A 59 -1.32 7.58 -17.47
CA ASN A 59 -1.39 8.91 -16.84
C ASN A 59 -1.74 8.81 -15.35
N THR A 60 -2.68 7.92 -15.03
CA THR A 60 -3.08 7.66 -13.64
C THR A 60 -1.94 6.97 -12.89
N LEU A 61 -1.24 6.02 -13.52
CA LEU A 61 -0.06 5.36 -12.96
C LEU A 61 1.04 6.38 -12.62
N GLU A 62 1.41 7.26 -13.56
CA GLU A 62 2.44 8.29 -13.32
C GLU A 62 2.07 9.18 -12.13
N LYS A 63 0.80 9.57 -12.04
CA LYS A 63 0.29 10.36 -10.92
C LYS A 63 0.41 9.62 -9.58
N VAL A 64 0.02 8.34 -9.53
CA VAL A 64 0.07 7.53 -8.30
C VAL A 64 1.52 7.24 -7.90
N GLN A 65 2.41 6.95 -8.86
CA GLN A 65 3.86 6.78 -8.60
C GLN A 65 4.48 8.06 -8.04
N GLY A 66 4.15 9.24 -8.59
CA GLY A 66 4.60 10.52 -8.07
C GLY A 66 4.11 10.78 -6.64
N MET A 67 2.85 10.42 -6.35
CA MET A 67 2.28 10.55 -5.01
C MET A 67 2.90 9.57 -4.01
N PHE A 68 3.07 8.29 -4.38
CA PHE A 68 3.75 7.30 -3.56
C PHE A 68 5.19 7.75 -3.25
N THR A 69 5.94 8.22 -4.26
CA THR A 69 7.30 8.76 -4.09
C THR A 69 7.30 9.85 -3.01
N LYS A 70 6.38 10.81 -3.13
CA LYS A 70 6.27 11.90 -2.16
C LYS A 70 5.96 11.38 -0.75
N CYS A 71 4.96 10.51 -0.60
CA CYS A 71 4.58 9.93 0.69
C CYS A 71 5.75 9.16 1.34
N TYR A 72 6.49 8.40 0.54
CA TYR A 72 7.66 7.66 0.97
C TYR A 72 8.78 8.61 1.45
N ASP A 73 9.12 9.59 0.63
CA ASP A 73 10.21 10.53 0.92
C ASP A 73 9.88 11.39 2.16
N ASP A 74 8.62 11.84 2.32
CA ASP A 74 8.15 12.56 3.51
C ASP A 74 8.27 11.69 4.78
N ALA A 75 7.90 10.40 4.68
CA ALA A 75 8.04 9.46 5.80
C ALA A 75 9.51 9.24 6.19
N VAL A 76 10.39 9.05 5.21
CA VAL A 76 11.84 8.90 5.45
C VAL A 76 12.45 10.17 6.03
N GLN A 77 12.13 11.35 5.48
CA GLN A 77 12.64 12.63 5.97
C GLN A 77 12.20 12.95 7.40
N SER A 78 11.02 12.49 7.80
CA SER A 78 10.55 12.61 9.18
C SER A 78 11.27 11.68 10.17
N GLY A 79 12.16 10.80 9.69
CA GLY A 79 12.84 9.80 10.50
C GLY A 79 11.99 8.58 10.86
N SER A 80 10.85 8.39 10.17
CA SER A 80 9.95 7.26 10.47
C SER A 80 10.55 5.94 9.98
N THR A 81 10.48 4.92 10.83
CA THR A 81 10.99 3.57 10.55
C THR A 81 9.96 2.51 10.97
N GLY A 82 10.17 1.27 10.53
CA GLY A 82 9.32 0.12 10.82
C GLY A 82 7.83 0.36 10.58
N ARG A 83 7.01 -0.09 11.54
CA ARG A 83 5.54 0.03 11.49
C ARG A 83 5.05 1.48 11.34
N GLU A 84 5.75 2.45 11.93
CA GLU A 84 5.36 3.86 11.84
C GLU A 84 5.48 4.38 10.40
N GLN A 85 6.60 4.06 9.74
CA GLN A 85 6.82 4.42 8.34
C GLN A 85 5.69 3.84 7.46
N THR A 86 5.41 2.56 7.64
CA THR A 86 4.38 1.85 6.88
C THR A 86 3.01 2.47 7.10
N MET A 87 2.64 2.76 8.35
CA MET A 87 1.38 3.44 8.65
C MET A 87 1.29 4.82 7.99
N LYS A 88 2.35 5.63 8.01
CA LYS A 88 2.34 6.96 7.38
C LYS A 88 2.17 6.86 5.85
N ILE A 89 2.95 5.99 5.22
CA ILE A 89 2.89 5.80 3.76
C ILE A 89 1.52 5.25 3.36
N SER A 90 1.02 4.19 4.00
CA SER A 90 -0.27 3.58 3.66
C SER A 90 -1.45 4.55 3.86
N ASN A 91 -1.44 5.38 4.91
CA ASN A 91 -2.46 6.42 5.08
C ASN A 91 -2.40 7.47 3.95
N CYS A 92 -1.20 7.87 3.55
CA CYS A 92 -0.99 8.86 2.50
C CYS A 92 -1.48 8.36 1.13
N VAL A 93 -1.33 7.05 0.84
CA VAL A 93 -1.71 6.48 -0.46
C VAL A 93 -3.09 5.80 -0.50
N LEU A 94 -3.73 5.59 0.66
CA LEU A 94 -5.05 4.95 0.77
C LEU A 94 -6.08 5.47 -0.27
N PRO A 95 -6.22 6.80 -0.48
CA PRO A 95 -7.23 7.31 -1.42
C PRO A 95 -7.06 6.85 -2.88
N PHE A 96 -5.87 6.33 -3.25
CA PHE A 96 -5.56 5.91 -4.61
C PHE A 96 -5.74 4.42 -4.86
N VAL A 97 -5.98 3.61 -3.81
CA VAL A 97 -6.17 2.16 -3.96
C VAL A 97 -7.39 1.84 -4.83
N SER A 98 -8.41 2.72 -4.84
CA SER A 98 -9.59 2.60 -5.71
C SER A 98 -9.28 2.76 -7.20
N LEU A 99 -8.07 3.20 -7.56
CA LEU A 99 -7.62 3.37 -8.94
C LEU A 99 -6.96 2.10 -9.51
N PHE A 100 -6.80 1.04 -8.70
CA PHE A 100 -6.22 -0.22 -9.15
C PHE A 100 -7.26 -1.04 -9.93
N ASP A 101 -7.01 -1.30 -11.21
CA ASP A 101 -7.95 -1.93 -12.14
C ASP A 101 -7.53 -3.31 -12.63
N LYS A 102 -6.27 -3.74 -12.37
CA LYS A 102 -5.74 -5.04 -12.79
C LYS A 102 -5.79 -6.15 -11.72
N LEU A 103 -6.22 -5.82 -10.50
CA LEU A 103 -6.12 -6.69 -9.31
C LEU A 103 -7.33 -7.60 -9.07
#